data_AF-S8DPL1-F1
#
_entry.id   AF-S8DPL1-F1
#
_cell.length_a   1.000
_cell.length_b   1.000
_cell.length_c   1.000
_cell.angle_alpha   90.00
_cell.angle_beta   90.00
_cell.angle_gamma   90.00
#
_symmetry.space_group_name_H-M   'P 1'
#
loop_
_entity.id
_entity.type
_entity.pdbx_description
1 polymer ?
#
loop_
_entity_poly.entity_id
_entity_poly.type
_entity_poly.pdbx_seq_one_letter_code
_entity_poly.pdbx_strand_id
1 'polypeptide(L)'
;SKDEAVVSMNSMLRSNSTLEDFCRSYFMFHDLDINQPREIFRFLPILSFTESYIYQLDGLNEELVLSPGMMEEHGTNVCTKMMWKEPFKPLVAVLESSGLLTERIEKEFECGEEYWALERKLCSSLVNNKEISIQDAKRAIHLKSFDYRVLNLILYRLRGEEVNEVHMEFLSISELLVEVSDDLFIEMDDVLKNNFNILRMFVKYYGPSDAPIMMVR
;
A
#
# COMPACT_ATOMS: atom_id res chain seq x y z
N SER A 1 -18.00 -14.22 -16.23
CA SER A 1 -17.60 -12.83 -16.05
C SER A 1 -16.17 -12.86 -15.57
N LYS A 2 -15.17 -12.48 -16.38
CA LYS A 2 -13.74 -12.84 -16.13
C LYS A 2 -12.94 -11.75 -15.43
N ASP A 3 -13.56 -10.60 -15.12
CA ASP A 3 -12.89 -9.41 -14.58
C ASP A 3 -13.63 -8.86 -13.34
N GLU A 4 -14.16 -9.72 -12.49
CA GLU A 4 -14.75 -9.30 -11.21
C GLU A 4 -13.66 -9.09 -10.16
N ALA A 5 -13.68 -7.94 -9.47
CA ALA A 5 -12.83 -7.71 -8.32
C ALA A 5 -13.27 -8.60 -7.16
N VAL A 6 -12.42 -9.54 -6.76
CA VAL A 6 -12.70 -10.50 -5.68
C VAL A 6 -11.73 -10.27 -4.53
N VAL A 7 -12.30 -10.17 -3.34
CA VAL A 7 -11.56 -10.03 -2.08
C VAL A 7 -11.80 -11.28 -1.23
N SER A 8 -10.73 -11.87 -0.71
CA SER A 8 -10.83 -13.00 0.21
C SER A 8 -11.33 -12.55 1.58
N MET A 9 -12.06 -13.44 2.27
CA MET A 9 -12.51 -13.16 3.65
C MET A 9 -11.33 -12.90 4.60
N ASN A 10 -10.19 -13.56 4.38
CA ASN A 10 -8.98 -13.35 5.18
C ASN A 10 -8.45 -11.92 4.98
N SER A 11 -8.34 -11.47 3.73
CA SER A 11 -7.90 -10.10 3.42
C SER A 11 -8.83 -9.06 4.05
N MET A 12 -10.15 -9.27 4.02
CA MET A 12 -11.11 -8.40 4.70
C MET A 12 -10.91 -8.34 6.22
N LEU A 13 -10.65 -9.48 6.85
CA LEU A 13 -10.47 -9.52 8.31
C LEU A 13 -9.15 -8.88 8.73
N ARG A 14 -8.10 -9.05 7.92
CA ARG A 14 -6.75 -8.54 8.20
C ARG A 14 -6.64 -7.03 7.98
N SER A 15 -7.29 -6.51 6.95
CA SER A 15 -7.26 -5.08 6.60
C SER A 15 -8.08 -4.21 7.58
N ASN A 16 -8.86 -4.82 8.49
CA ASN A 16 -9.66 -4.08 9.47
C ASN A 16 -8.83 -3.17 10.38
N SER A 17 -7.59 -3.56 10.74
CA SER A 17 -6.74 -2.68 11.54
C SER A 17 -6.36 -1.41 10.77
N THR A 18 -6.05 -1.54 9.48
CA THR A 18 -5.79 -0.41 8.58
C THR A 18 -7.01 0.48 8.46
N LEU A 19 -8.21 -0.10 8.30
CA LEU A 19 -9.45 0.66 8.22
C LEU A 19 -9.80 1.37 9.54
N GLU A 20 -9.57 0.72 10.68
CA GLU A 20 -9.78 1.33 11.98
C GLU A 20 -8.85 2.52 12.19
N ASP A 21 -7.56 2.35 11.89
CA ASP A 21 -6.60 3.44 11.92
C ASP A 21 -7.01 4.56 10.96
N PHE A 22 -7.36 4.21 9.72
CA PHE A 22 -7.79 5.18 8.72
C PHE A 22 -8.96 6.03 9.23
N CYS A 23 -9.98 5.40 9.80
CA CYS A 23 -11.12 6.11 10.33
C CYS A 23 -10.74 7.00 11.52
N ARG A 24 -9.86 6.54 12.42
CA ARG A 24 -9.44 7.30 13.60
C ARG A 24 -8.56 8.49 13.25
N SER A 25 -7.68 8.32 12.28
CA SER A 25 -6.62 9.26 11.95
C SER A 25 -7.06 10.27 10.89
N TYR A 26 -7.92 9.87 9.94
CA TYR A 26 -8.21 10.71 8.77
C TYR A 26 -9.60 11.30 8.69
N PHE A 27 -10.61 10.75 9.39
CA PHE A 27 -11.98 11.30 9.32
C PHE A 27 -12.05 12.77 9.75
N MET A 28 -11.19 13.19 10.67
CA MET A 28 -11.11 14.58 11.09
C MET A 28 -10.73 15.56 9.95
N PHE A 29 -9.99 15.12 8.94
CA PHE A 29 -9.66 15.94 7.77
C PHE A 29 -10.78 15.97 6.72
N HIS A 30 -11.80 15.13 6.91
CA HIS A 30 -13.01 15.06 6.09
C HIS A 30 -14.23 15.60 6.83
N ASP A 31 -14.05 16.37 7.91
CA ASP A 31 -15.15 16.86 8.75
C ASP A 31 -16.14 15.76 9.17
N LEU A 32 -15.64 14.52 9.35
CA LEU A 32 -16.42 13.38 9.81
C LEU A 32 -16.13 13.11 11.30
N ASP A 33 -17.16 12.76 12.04
CA ASP A 33 -17.10 12.37 13.44
C ASP A 33 -17.16 10.84 13.58
N ILE A 34 -16.05 10.25 14.04
CA ILE A 34 -15.96 8.81 14.30
C ILE A 34 -16.95 8.33 15.36
N ASN A 35 -17.48 9.22 16.19
CA ASN A 35 -18.50 8.87 17.18
C ASN A 35 -19.91 8.82 16.56
N GLN A 36 -20.07 9.10 15.27
CA GLN A 36 -21.33 8.96 14.52
C GLN A 36 -21.30 7.68 13.68
N PRO A 37 -21.96 6.59 14.13
CA PRO A 37 -21.98 5.33 13.38
C PRO A 37 -22.51 5.49 11.96
N ARG A 38 -23.44 6.42 11.74
CA ARG A 38 -24.00 6.71 10.42
C ARG A 38 -22.94 7.15 9.42
N GLU A 39 -21.94 7.93 9.85
CA GLU A 39 -20.88 8.42 8.97
C GLU A 39 -19.91 7.30 8.62
N ILE A 40 -19.54 6.47 9.61
CA ILE A 40 -18.73 5.27 9.38
C ILE A 40 -19.45 4.33 8.39
N PHE A 41 -20.66 3.86 8.72
CA PHE A 41 -21.35 2.84 7.93
C PHE A 41 -21.77 3.33 6.54
N ARG A 42 -21.86 4.65 6.32
CA ARG A 42 -22.15 5.21 4.99
C ARG A 42 -21.02 4.95 4.00
N PHE A 43 -19.76 5.06 4.43
CA PHE A 43 -18.59 4.97 3.54
C PHE A 43 -17.84 3.65 3.67
N LEU A 44 -17.98 2.97 4.80
CA LEU A 44 -17.26 1.74 5.13
C LEU A 44 -17.34 0.65 4.06
N PRO A 45 -18.47 0.37 3.37
CA PRO A 45 -18.50 -0.70 2.38
C PRO A 45 -17.49 -0.53 1.24
N ILE A 46 -17.36 0.70 0.71
CA ILE A 46 -16.43 0.98 -0.38
C ILE A 46 -15.00 1.05 0.14
N LEU A 47 -14.77 1.77 1.24
CA LEU A 47 -13.44 1.87 1.85
C LEU A 47 -12.90 0.48 2.23
N SER A 48 -13.73 -0.34 2.87
CA SER A 48 -13.37 -1.70 3.27
C SER A 48 -13.08 -2.58 2.06
N PHE A 49 -13.92 -2.52 1.03
CA PHE A 49 -13.67 -3.30 -0.19
C PHE A 49 -12.35 -2.92 -0.86
N THR A 50 -12.09 -1.61 -1.03
CA THR A 50 -10.85 -1.11 -1.63
C THR A 50 -9.63 -1.53 -0.83
N GLU A 51 -9.61 -1.24 0.47
CA GLU A 51 -8.47 -1.54 1.35
C GLU A 51 -8.19 -3.05 1.38
N SER A 52 -9.24 -3.86 1.53
CA SER A 52 -9.07 -5.32 1.53
C SER A 52 -8.58 -5.87 0.20
N TYR A 53 -8.91 -5.22 -0.92
CA TYR A 53 -8.41 -5.58 -2.24
C TYR A 53 -6.93 -5.26 -2.37
N ILE A 54 -6.51 -4.06 -1.94
CA ILE A 54 -5.10 -3.64 -1.95
C ILE A 54 -4.27 -4.55 -1.04
N TYR A 55 -4.74 -4.78 0.20
CA TYR A 55 -4.09 -5.69 1.16
C TYR A 55 -3.90 -7.11 0.60
N GLN A 56 -4.86 -7.61 -0.19
CA GLN A 56 -4.72 -8.90 -0.85
C GLN A 56 -3.58 -8.89 -1.88
N LEU A 57 -3.45 -7.80 -2.64
CA LEU A 57 -2.37 -7.65 -3.62
C LEU A 57 -1.01 -7.47 -2.95
N ASP A 58 -0.94 -6.76 -1.81
CA ASP A 58 0.28 -6.65 -1.01
C ASP A 58 0.78 -8.02 -0.56
N GLY A 59 -0.09 -8.83 0.04
CA GLY A 59 0.29 -10.18 0.47
C GLY A 59 0.75 -11.07 -0.69
N LEU A 60 0.08 -10.98 -1.84
CA LEU A 60 0.51 -11.66 -3.07
C LEU A 60 1.88 -11.14 -3.55
N ASN A 61 2.18 -9.85 -3.36
CA ASN A 61 3.47 -9.26 -3.75
C ASN A 61 4.60 -9.79 -2.86
N GLU A 62 4.38 -9.82 -1.55
CA GLU A 62 5.31 -10.39 -0.57
C GLU A 62 5.61 -11.87 -0.84
N GLU A 63 4.60 -12.67 -1.21
CA GLU A 63 4.80 -14.07 -1.60
C GLU A 63 5.74 -14.22 -2.80
N LEU A 64 5.66 -13.33 -3.80
CA LEU A 64 6.56 -13.32 -4.96
C LEU A 64 8.01 -12.99 -4.59
N VAL A 65 8.22 -12.17 -3.54
CA VAL A 65 9.56 -11.88 -3.01
C VAL A 65 10.22 -13.15 -2.47
N LEU A 66 9.46 -13.95 -1.72
CA LEU A 66 9.94 -15.17 -1.09
C LEU A 66 10.14 -16.31 -2.09
N SER A 67 9.27 -16.40 -3.09
CA SER A 67 9.28 -17.47 -4.08
C SER A 67 9.16 -16.93 -5.51
N PRO A 68 10.24 -16.39 -6.09
CA PRO A 68 10.22 -15.81 -7.45
C PRO A 68 9.77 -16.82 -8.53
N GLY A 69 9.99 -18.12 -8.28
CA GLY A 69 9.55 -19.22 -9.15
C GLY A 69 8.03 -19.43 -9.18
N MET A 70 7.24 -18.80 -8.29
CA MET A 70 5.77 -18.91 -8.32
C MET A 70 5.16 -18.27 -9.58
N MET A 71 5.83 -17.31 -10.22
CA MET A 71 5.40 -16.82 -11.55
C MET A 71 5.49 -17.91 -12.64
N GLU A 72 6.39 -18.89 -12.48
CA GLU A 72 6.58 -20.01 -13.42
C GLU A 72 5.79 -21.27 -13.02
N GLU A 73 5.73 -21.62 -11.71
CA GLU A 73 5.00 -22.81 -11.22
C GLU A 73 3.47 -22.64 -11.18
N HIS A 74 2.94 -21.42 -11.02
CA HIS A 74 1.50 -21.15 -11.19
C HIS A 74 1.05 -21.10 -12.66
N GLY A 75 1.86 -21.62 -13.58
CA GLY A 75 1.54 -21.87 -14.98
C GLY A 75 0.30 -22.75 -15.26
N THR A 76 -0.45 -23.15 -14.23
CA THR A 76 -1.74 -23.85 -14.34
C THR A 76 -2.98 -22.98 -14.15
N ASN A 77 -2.87 -21.73 -13.66
CA ASN A 77 -4.05 -20.86 -13.50
C ASN A 77 -3.88 -19.52 -14.23
N VAL A 78 -4.54 -19.38 -15.38
CA VAL A 78 -4.55 -18.18 -16.24
C VAL A 78 -4.95 -16.92 -15.46
N CYS A 79 -5.74 -17.07 -14.40
CA CYS A 79 -6.21 -15.99 -13.51
C CYS A 79 -5.05 -15.26 -12.82
N THR A 80 -4.12 -15.98 -12.20
CA THR A 80 -3.01 -15.39 -11.45
C THR A 80 -2.05 -14.62 -12.37
N LYS A 81 -1.83 -15.13 -13.59
CA LYS A 81 -0.96 -14.49 -14.58
C LYS A 81 -1.57 -13.21 -15.19
N MET A 82 -2.89 -13.14 -15.31
CA MET A 82 -3.61 -11.93 -15.72
C MET A 82 -3.64 -10.89 -14.59
N MET A 83 -3.85 -11.31 -13.33
CA MET A 83 -3.82 -10.42 -12.17
C MET A 83 -2.51 -9.64 -12.08
N TRP A 84 -1.36 -10.24 -12.39
CA TRP A 84 -0.08 -9.52 -12.28
C TRP A 84 0.25 -8.57 -13.42
N LYS A 85 -0.47 -8.63 -14.55
CA LYS A 85 -0.21 -7.72 -15.67
C LYS A 85 -0.89 -6.36 -15.46
N GLU A 86 -2.08 -6.38 -14.84
CA GLU A 86 -2.90 -5.19 -14.58
C GLU A 86 -3.63 -5.40 -13.23
N PRO A 87 -2.91 -5.37 -12.09
CA PRO A 87 -3.44 -5.78 -10.79
C PRO A 87 -4.64 -4.95 -10.32
N PHE A 88 -4.66 -3.67 -10.65
CA PHE A 88 -5.74 -2.78 -10.27
C PHE A 88 -6.93 -2.79 -11.23
N LYS A 89 -6.82 -3.40 -12.41
CA LYS A 89 -7.88 -3.33 -13.44
C LYS A 89 -9.27 -3.75 -12.95
N PRO A 90 -9.43 -4.83 -12.16
CA PRO A 90 -10.74 -5.18 -11.61
C PRO A 90 -11.27 -4.11 -10.63
N LEU A 91 -10.41 -3.55 -9.78
CA LEU A 91 -10.79 -2.50 -8.84
C LEU A 91 -11.13 -1.19 -9.56
N VAL A 92 -10.36 -0.82 -10.58
CA VAL A 92 -10.61 0.32 -11.48
C VAL A 92 -12.01 0.20 -12.10
N ALA A 93 -12.38 -0.96 -12.63
CA ALA A 93 -13.72 -1.18 -13.19
C ALA A 93 -14.85 -1.02 -12.15
N VAL A 94 -14.63 -1.44 -10.91
CA VAL A 94 -15.59 -1.24 -9.80
C VAL A 94 -15.73 0.24 -9.44
N LEU A 95 -14.61 0.96 -9.32
CA LEU A 95 -14.63 2.39 -9.00
C LEU A 95 -15.23 3.21 -10.14
N GLU A 96 -14.95 2.87 -11.40
CA GLU A 96 -15.50 3.53 -12.59
C GLU A 96 -17.02 3.35 -12.66
N SER A 97 -17.50 2.11 -12.55
CA SER A 97 -18.94 1.81 -12.57
C SER A 97 -19.70 2.44 -11.40
N SER A 98 -19.01 2.76 -10.30
CA SER A 98 -19.55 3.47 -9.14
C SER A 98 -19.42 5.00 -9.24
N GLY A 99 -18.83 5.55 -10.31
CA GLY A 99 -18.60 6.99 -10.49
C GLY A 99 -17.54 7.59 -9.56
N LEU A 100 -16.68 6.75 -8.97
CA LEU A 100 -15.68 7.13 -7.98
C LEU A 100 -14.27 7.27 -8.57
N LEU A 101 -13.98 6.63 -9.70
CA LEU A 101 -12.67 6.69 -10.34
C LEU A 101 -12.33 8.12 -10.78
N THR A 102 -11.06 8.50 -10.58
CA THR A 102 -10.48 9.76 -11.07
C THR A 102 -9.07 9.52 -11.57
N GLU A 103 -8.57 10.40 -12.44
CA GLU A 103 -7.18 10.36 -12.91
C GLU A 103 -6.18 10.38 -11.74
N ARG A 104 -6.52 11.07 -10.64
CA ARG A 104 -5.65 11.09 -9.45
C ARG A 104 -5.60 9.74 -8.75
N ILE A 105 -6.72 9.02 -8.65
CA ILE A 105 -6.74 7.67 -8.08
C ILE A 105 -5.93 6.70 -8.97
N GLU A 106 -6.05 6.80 -10.29
CA GLU A 106 -5.26 5.99 -11.22
C GLU A 106 -3.75 6.21 -11.03
N LYS A 107 -3.30 7.45 -10.84
CA LYS A 107 -1.90 7.77 -10.54
C LYS A 107 -1.42 7.18 -9.20
N GLU A 108 -2.29 7.10 -8.20
CA GLU A 108 -1.91 6.44 -6.93
C GLU A 108 -1.82 4.91 -7.10
N PHE A 109 -2.62 4.29 -7.98
CA PHE A 109 -2.43 2.89 -8.36
C PHE A 109 -1.10 2.65 -9.10
N GLU A 110 -0.73 3.53 -10.03
CA GLU A 110 0.58 3.49 -10.68
C GLU A 110 1.72 3.60 -9.66
N CYS A 111 1.56 4.44 -8.64
CA CYS A 111 2.50 4.55 -7.52
C CYS A 111 2.61 3.24 -6.71
N GLY A 112 1.48 2.56 -6.46
CA GLY A 112 1.46 1.26 -5.80
C GLY A 112 2.16 0.17 -6.62
N GLU A 113 1.95 0.14 -7.94
CA GLU A 113 2.66 -0.79 -8.83
C GLU A 113 4.18 -0.53 -8.84
N GLU A 114 4.59 0.75 -8.85
CA GLU A 114 6.00 1.14 -8.73
C GLU A 114 6.59 0.70 -7.37
N TYR A 115 5.86 0.92 -6.27
CA TYR A 115 6.26 0.47 -4.93
C TYR A 115 6.51 -1.04 -4.90
N TRP A 116 5.55 -1.85 -5.36
CA TRP A 116 5.69 -3.31 -5.38
C TRP A 116 6.90 -3.76 -6.22
N ALA A 117 7.16 -3.10 -7.35
CA ALA A 117 8.33 -3.40 -8.15
C ALA A 117 9.64 -3.09 -7.42
N LEU A 118 9.72 -1.95 -6.71
CA LEU A 118 10.88 -1.57 -5.92
C LEU A 118 11.07 -2.50 -4.72
N GLU A 119 10.00 -2.86 -4.01
CA GLU A 119 10.03 -3.81 -2.91
C GLU A 119 10.62 -5.15 -3.38
N ARG A 120 10.08 -5.73 -4.45
CA ARG A 120 10.61 -6.99 -5.01
C ARG A 120 12.08 -6.89 -5.36
N LYS A 121 12.50 -5.79 -6.00
CA LYS A 121 13.89 -5.54 -6.38
C LYS A 121 14.82 -5.46 -5.16
N LEU A 122 14.45 -4.67 -4.15
CA LEU A 122 15.25 -4.41 -2.97
C LEU A 122 15.36 -5.66 -2.08
N CYS A 123 14.23 -6.31 -1.80
CA CYS A 123 14.18 -7.50 -0.96
C CYS A 123 14.84 -8.72 -1.63
N SER A 124 14.72 -8.87 -2.95
CA SER A 124 15.49 -9.87 -3.70
C SER A 124 17.00 -9.60 -3.63
N SER A 125 17.42 -8.34 -3.70
CA SER A 125 18.83 -7.96 -3.59
C SER A 125 19.41 -8.27 -2.21
N LEU A 126 18.61 -8.09 -1.14
CA LEU A 126 19.01 -8.45 0.23
C LEU A 126 19.25 -9.95 0.40
N VAL A 127 18.30 -10.79 -0.01
CA VAL A 127 18.42 -12.25 0.09
C VAL A 127 19.61 -12.78 -0.70
N ASN A 128 19.87 -12.21 -1.87
CA ASN A 128 21.00 -12.58 -2.72
C ASN A 128 22.31 -11.88 -2.34
N ASN A 129 22.33 -11.13 -1.23
CA ASN A 129 23.47 -10.34 -0.75
C ASN A 129 24.10 -9.41 -1.80
N LYS A 130 23.28 -8.90 -2.73
CA LYS A 130 23.69 -7.94 -3.77
C LYS A 130 23.71 -6.52 -3.21
N GLU A 131 24.35 -5.61 -3.95
CA GLU A 131 24.24 -4.17 -3.68
C GLU A 131 22.80 -3.69 -3.90
N ILE A 132 22.40 -2.70 -3.09
CA ILE A 132 21.10 -2.05 -3.20
C ILE A 132 21.28 -0.58 -3.58
N SER A 133 20.25 0.01 -4.19
CA SER A 133 20.20 1.45 -4.47
C SER A 133 19.51 2.16 -3.31
N ILE A 134 20.20 3.11 -2.67
CA ILE A 134 19.58 3.94 -1.63
C ILE A 134 18.50 4.86 -2.19
N GLN A 135 18.61 5.26 -3.45
CA GLN A 135 17.57 6.08 -4.11
C GLN A 135 16.29 5.28 -4.32
N ASP A 136 16.42 3.99 -4.65
CA ASP A 136 15.28 3.08 -4.78
C ASP A 136 14.61 2.87 -3.42
N ALA A 137 15.39 2.70 -2.34
CA ALA A 137 14.85 2.57 -0.99
C ALA A 137 14.13 3.85 -0.53
N LYS A 138 14.72 5.03 -0.78
CA LYS A 138 14.08 6.32 -0.51
C LYS A 138 12.80 6.51 -1.34
N ARG A 139 12.80 6.09 -2.61
CA ARG A 139 11.59 6.13 -3.44
C ARG A 139 10.51 5.19 -2.91
N ALA A 140 10.87 3.96 -2.55
CA ALA A 140 9.92 2.96 -2.05
C ALA A 140 9.19 3.42 -0.79
N ILE A 141 9.90 3.97 0.21
CA ILE A 141 9.26 4.44 1.45
C ILE A 141 8.26 5.58 1.20
N HIS A 142 8.51 6.46 0.22
CA HIS A 142 7.56 7.51 -0.17
C HIS A 142 6.32 7.00 -0.92
N LEU A 143 6.38 5.78 -1.45
CA LEU A 143 5.28 5.19 -2.20
C LEU A 143 4.47 4.19 -1.36
N LYS A 144 5.03 3.71 -0.26
CA LYS A 144 4.49 2.61 0.57
C LYS A 144 3.03 2.83 0.96
N SER A 145 2.67 4.02 1.45
CA SER A 145 1.30 4.35 1.90
C SER A 145 0.36 4.84 0.79
N PHE A 146 0.47 4.30 -0.44
CA PHE A 146 -0.41 4.71 -1.54
C PHE A 146 -1.88 4.32 -1.31
N ASP A 147 -2.11 3.24 -0.55
CA ASP A 147 -3.41 2.77 -0.09
C ASP A 147 -4.17 3.85 0.71
N TYR A 148 -3.53 4.47 1.70
CA TYR A 148 -4.10 5.58 2.47
C TYR A 148 -4.45 6.78 1.59
N ARG A 149 -3.63 7.09 0.59
CA ARG A 149 -3.90 8.16 -0.39
C ARG A 149 -5.11 7.82 -1.27
N VAL A 150 -5.21 6.57 -1.74
CA VAL A 150 -6.39 6.09 -2.47
C VAL A 150 -7.66 6.18 -1.61
N LEU A 151 -7.61 5.75 -0.36
CA LEU A 151 -8.76 5.79 0.55
C LEU A 151 -9.22 7.23 0.81
N ASN A 152 -8.29 8.16 1.02
CA ASN A 152 -8.61 9.59 1.18
C ASN A 152 -9.27 10.17 -0.08
N LEU A 153 -8.74 9.88 -1.27
CA LEU A 153 -9.31 10.34 -2.54
C LEU A 153 -10.71 9.77 -2.77
N ILE A 154 -10.91 8.48 -2.51
CA ILE A 154 -12.24 7.83 -2.58
C ILE A 154 -13.20 8.49 -1.59
N LEU A 155 -12.76 8.82 -0.38
CA LEU A 155 -13.61 9.46 0.63
C LEU A 155 -14.09 10.85 0.19
N TYR A 156 -13.23 11.68 -0.43
CA TYR A 156 -13.66 12.94 -1.04
C TYR A 156 -14.75 12.71 -2.10
N ARG A 157 -14.56 11.71 -2.98
CA ARG A 157 -15.54 11.37 -4.03
C ARG A 157 -16.87 10.90 -3.46
N LEU A 158 -16.85 10.06 -2.42
CA LEU A 158 -18.05 9.58 -1.72
C LEU A 158 -18.82 10.70 -1.01
N ARG A 159 -18.11 11.73 -0.53
CA ARG A 159 -18.69 12.91 0.10
C ARG A 159 -19.18 13.95 -0.92
N GLY A 160 -18.73 13.86 -2.16
CA GLY A 160 -19.07 14.79 -3.23
C GLY A 160 -18.32 16.13 -3.10
N GLU A 161 -17.13 16.10 -2.50
CA GLU A 161 -16.30 17.28 -2.26
C GLU A 161 -15.09 17.33 -3.21
N GLU A 162 -14.57 18.54 -3.42
CA GLU A 162 -13.29 18.72 -4.09
C GLU A 162 -12.15 18.25 -3.19
N VAL A 163 -11.10 17.71 -3.81
CA VAL A 163 -9.91 17.27 -3.07
C VAL A 163 -9.21 18.51 -2.48
N ASN A 164 -9.01 18.51 -1.17
CA ASN A 164 -8.19 19.53 -0.52
C ASN A 164 -6.71 19.17 -0.71
N GLU A 165 -6.04 19.89 -1.62
CA GLU A 165 -4.62 19.67 -1.94
C GLU A 165 -3.70 19.93 -0.74
N VAL A 166 -4.05 20.83 0.18
CA VAL A 166 -3.26 21.07 1.40
C VAL A 166 -3.32 19.85 2.31
N HIS A 167 -4.48 19.19 2.40
CA HIS A 167 -4.60 17.92 3.11
C HIS A 167 -3.74 16.85 2.42
N MET A 168 -3.83 16.69 1.09
CA MET A 168 -3.04 15.70 0.37
C MET A 168 -1.52 15.92 0.47
N GLU A 169 -1.05 17.18 0.49
CA GLU A 169 0.36 17.51 0.73
C GLU A 169 0.78 17.13 2.15
N PHE A 170 -0.04 17.49 3.15
CA PHE A 170 0.20 17.11 4.54
C PHE A 170 0.28 15.58 4.73
N LEU A 171 -0.63 14.82 4.10
CA LEU A 171 -0.65 13.36 4.12
C LEU A 171 0.71 12.79 3.72
N SER A 172 1.27 13.24 2.59
CA SER A 172 2.53 12.69 2.07
C SER A 172 3.72 12.82 3.03
N ILE A 173 3.72 13.84 3.89
CA ILE A 173 4.74 14.05 4.92
C ILE A 173 4.44 13.22 6.16
N SER A 174 3.18 13.21 6.60
CA SER A 174 2.74 12.46 7.77
C SER A 174 2.94 10.96 7.58
N GLU A 175 2.56 10.43 6.42
CA GLU A 175 2.73 9.03 6.02
C GLU A 175 4.19 8.62 6.11
N LEU A 176 5.12 9.40 5.53
CA LEU A 176 6.55 9.11 5.63
C LEU A 176 7.03 8.97 7.08
N LEU A 177 6.57 9.84 7.98
CA LEU A 177 6.95 9.80 9.39
C LEU A 177 6.39 8.56 10.09
N VAL A 178 5.14 8.19 9.79
CA VAL A 178 4.49 6.99 10.32
C VAL A 178 5.23 5.74 9.83
N GLU A 179 5.51 5.63 8.53
CA GLU A 179 6.21 4.48 7.95
C GLU A 179 7.62 4.31 8.52
N VAL A 180 8.37 5.40 8.65
CA VAL A 180 9.70 5.36 9.29
C VAL A 180 9.58 4.95 10.75
N SER A 181 8.58 5.45 11.48
CA SER A 181 8.34 5.06 12.87
C SER A 181 8.03 3.56 12.97
N ASP A 182 7.12 3.05 12.16
CA ASP A 182 6.69 1.64 12.18
C ASP A 182 7.87 0.70 11.86
N ASP A 183 8.67 1.04 10.84
CA ASP A 183 9.85 0.27 10.45
C ASP A 183 10.92 0.22 11.56
N LEU A 184 11.00 1.23 12.44
CA LEU A 184 11.89 1.23 13.60
C LEU A 184 11.42 0.31 14.74
N PHE A 185 10.11 0.08 14.87
CA PHE A 185 9.54 -0.77 15.92
C PHE A 185 9.37 -2.24 15.51
N ILE A 186 9.19 -2.52 14.20
CA ILE A 186 8.79 -3.84 13.68
C ILE A 186 9.94 -4.57 12.95
N GLU A 187 11.17 -4.04 12.99
CA GLU A 187 12.35 -4.58 12.26
C GLU A 187 12.49 -6.10 12.29
N MET A 188 12.28 -6.72 13.45
CA MET A 188 12.48 -8.16 13.63
C MET A 188 11.49 -9.01 12.79
N ASP A 189 10.23 -8.59 12.68
CA ASP A 189 9.22 -9.33 11.91
C ASP A 189 9.43 -9.14 10.40
N ASP A 190 9.81 -7.94 9.95
CA ASP A 190 10.09 -7.64 8.54
C ASP A 190 11.33 -8.37 8.04
N VAL A 191 12.36 -8.49 8.89
CA VAL A 191 13.56 -9.27 8.57
C VAL A 191 13.22 -10.75 8.44
N LEU A 192 12.36 -11.29 9.31
CA LEU A 192 11.94 -12.70 9.25
C LEU A 192 11.11 -13.01 8.00
N LYS A 193 10.26 -12.08 7.56
CA LYS A 193 9.39 -12.25 6.38
C LYS A 193 10.02 -11.77 5.07
N ASN A 194 11.18 -11.14 5.13
CA ASN A 194 11.83 -10.45 4.01
C ASN A 194 10.99 -9.31 3.39
N ASN A 195 10.14 -8.65 4.19
CA ASN A 195 9.33 -7.50 3.75
C ASN A 195 10.17 -6.23 3.67
N PHE A 196 9.76 -5.25 2.85
CA PHE A 196 10.48 -3.97 2.80
C PHE A 196 10.47 -3.28 4.16
N ASN A 197 11.63 -2.77 4.57
CA ASN A 197 11.80 -1.97 5.79
C ASN A 197 12.96 -0.98 5.55
N ILE A 198 12.74 0.30 5.79
CA ILE A 198 13.71 1.35 5.44
C ILE A 198 14.98 1.26 6.28
N LEU A 199 14.88 0.90 7.56
CA LEU A 199 16.03 0.77 8.45
C LEU A 199 17.00 -0.29 7.91
N ARG A 200 16.50 -1.48 7.56
CA ARG A 200 17.38 -2.53 7.03
C ARG A 200 18.00 -2.16 5.68
N MET A 201 17.33 -1.36 4.85
CA MET A 201 17.93 -0.83 3.62
C MET A 201 19.08 0.12 3.96
N PHE A 202 18.90 1.03 4.90
CA PHE A 202 19.96 1.93 5.32
C PHE A 202 21.14 1.17 5.94
N VAL A 203 20.89 0.16 6.77
CA VAL A 203 21.93 -0.70 7.34
C VAL A 203 22.68 -1.46 6.25
N LYS A 204 21.98 -1.99 5.24
CA LYS A 204 22.64 -2.68 4.11
C LYS A 204 23.54 -1.77 3.29
N TYR A 205 23.15 -0.50 3.10
CA TYR A 205 23.88 0.44 2.26
C TYR A 205 25.00 1.19 3.00
N TYR A 206 24.72 1.75 4.17
CA TYR A 206 25.65 2.57 4.95
C TYR A 206 26.40 1.78 6.03
N GLY A 207 25.93 0.58 6.37
CA GLY A 207 26.42 -0.17 7.52
C GLY A 207 25.72 0.25 8.83
N PRO A 208 25.77 -0.61 9.87
CA PRO A 208 24.99 -0.43 11.10
C PRO A 208 25.39 0.82 11.90
N SER A 209 26.64 1.29 11.78
CA SER A 209 27.11 2.47 12.50
C SER A 209 26.61 3.78 11.91
N ASP A 210 26.57 3.88 10.58
CA ASP A 210 26.25 5.12 9.88
C ASP A 210 24.76 5.24 9.53
N ALA A 211 24.04 4.13 9.44
CA ALA A 211 22.61 4.09 9.10
C ALA A 211 21.74 5.02 9.96
N PRO A 212 21.81 5.02 11.31
CA PRO A 212 21.00 5.92 12.13
C PRO A 212 21.28 7.41 11.86
N ILE A 213 22.54 7.77 11.60
CA ILE A 213 22.95 9.15 11.30
C ILE A 213 22.43 9.57 9.92
N MET A 214 22.43 8.65 8.96
CA MET A 214 21.99 8.94 7.59
C MET A 214 20.47 8.98 7.47
N MET A 215 19.69 8.31 8.33
CA MET A 215 18.23 8.36 8.32
C MET A 215 17.67 9.72 8.74
N VAL A 216 18.38 10.45 9.61
CA VAL A 216 17.98 11.79 10.09
C VAL A 216 18.47 12.92 9.19
N ARG A 217 19.03 12.60 8.01
CA ARG A 217 19.62 13.55 7.04
C ARG A 217 18.91 13.50 5.69
#